data_AF-A0AAU1RU68-F1
#
_entry.id   AF-A0AAU1RU68-F1
#
_cell.length_a   1.000
_cell.length_b   1.000
_cell.length_c   1.000
_cell.angle_alpha   90.00
_cell.angle_beta   90.00
_cell.angle_gamma   90.00
#
_symmetry.space_group_name_H-M   'P 1'
#
loop_
_entity.id
_entity.type
_entity.pdbx_description
1 polymer ?
#
loop_
_entity_poly.entity_id
_entity_poly.type
_entity_poly.pdbx_seq_one_letter_code
_entity_poly.pdbx_strand_id
1 'polypeptide(L)'
;MESEFGERSRLMHAEPAAPVLTFDSPSCAQLVLCLWWSLSDTGRFFAVTLMETQGLVPMTDGARLRWMALGDTTRRPAVILLHGGPGLPDYLGDVAPMIADLAPVYRYDQLGTGRSPWRGPHSCARHVDDLAELLDA
;
A
#
# COMPACT_ATOMS: atom_id res chain seq x y z
N MET A 1 28.68 35.58 -59.83
CA MET A 1 29.17 34.44 -59.03
C MET A 1 28.10 34.16 -58.00
N GLU A 2 27.63 32.92 -57.99
CA GLU A 2 26.28 32.47 -57.61
C GLU A 2 26.00 32.40 -56.11
N SER A 3 24.71 32.46 -55.74
CA SER A 3 23.99 31.64 -54.74
C SER A 3 22.65 32.33 -54.40
N GLU A 4 21.52 31.88 -54.94
CA GLU A 4 20.64 30.79 -54.46
C GLU A 4 19.97 31.11 -53.09
N PHE A 5 18.65 31.35 -53.05
CA PHE A 5 17.53 30.39 -53.03
C PHE A 5 17.24 29.85 -51.62
N GLY A 6 15.98 29.94 -51.17
CA GLY A 6 15.50 29.06 -50.09
C GLY A 6 14.60 29.69 -49.04
N GLU A 7 13.37 30.00 -49.43
CA GLU A 7 12.20 30.09 -48.56
C GLU A 7 12.10 28.86 -47.63
N ARG A 8 11.99 29.07 -46.30
CA ARG A 8 11.63 28.01 -45.35
C ARG A 8 10.64 28.49 -44.29
N SER A 9 9.38 28.25 -44.63
CA SER A 9 8.35 27.58 -43.81
C SER A 9 8.23 27.96 -42.33
N ARG A 10 7.22 28.79 -42.07
CA ARG A 10 6.54 28.98 -40.79
C ARG A 10 5.78 27.69 -40.45
N LEU A 11 6.35 26.82 -39.60
CA LEU A 11 5.61 25.72 -38.99
C LEU A 11 4.93 26.21 -37.71
N MET A 12 3.62 26.40 -37.81
CA MET A 12 2.72 26.39 -36.67
C MET A 12 2.79 24.99 -36.03
N HIS A 13 3.32 24.90 -34.81
CA HIS A 13 3.04 23.74 -33.97
C HIS A 13 1.61 23.87 -33.46
N ALA A 14 0.74 22.98 -33.94
CA ALA A 14 -0.57 22.76 -33.34
C ALA A 14 -0.35 22.13 -31.96
N GLU A 15 -0.86 22.77 -30.91
CA GLU A 15 -1.03 22.11 -29.62
C GLU A 15 -2.09 21.01 -29.75
N PRO A 16 -1.82 19.76 -29.34
CA PRO A 16 -2.88 18.79 -29.17
C PRO A 16 -3.62 19.12 -27.87
N ALA A 17 -4.91 19.44 -27.99
CA ALA A 17 -5.82 19.56 -26.86
C ALA A 17 -5.81 18.23 -26.06
N ALA A 18 -5.45 18.31 -24.78
CA ALA A 18 -5.51 17.17 -23.88
C ALA A 18 -6.97 16.72 -23.68
N PRO A 19 -7.27 15.41 -23.68
CA PRO A 19 -8.61 14.95 -23.35
C PRO A 19 -8.85 15.17 -21.85
N VAL A 20 -9.83 16.03 -21.53
CA VAL A 20 -10.38 16.13 -20.18
C VAL A 20 -11.27 14.90 -19.96
N LEU A 21 -10.71 13.87 -19.33
CA LEU A 21 -11.49 12.73 -18.83
C LEU A 21 -11.95 13.05 -17.42
N THR A 22 -13.22 13.40 -17.25
CA THR A 22 -13.86 13.47 -15.94
C THR A 22 -14.22 12.07 -15.48
N PHE A 23 -13.63 11.61 -14.37
CA PHE A 23 -14.00 10.37 -13.71
C PHE A 23 -14.75 10.67 -12.41
N ASP A 24 -15.94 10.10 -12.31
CA ASP A 24 -16.93 10.30 -11.25
C ASP A 24 -16.79 9.16 -10.22
N SER A 25 -15.73 9.18 -9.40
CA SER A 25 -15.65 8.37 -8.17
C SER A 25 -14.45 8.72 -7.28
N PRO A 26 -14.65 8.89 -5.96
CA PRO A 26 -13.62 9.40 -5.04
C PRO A 26 -12.51 8.40 -4.68
N SER A 27 -12.53 7.16 -5.17
CA SER A 27 -11.48 6.16 -4.88
C SER A 27 -10.23 6.25 -5.79
N CYS A 28 -10.21 7.15 -6.79
CA CYS A 28 -9.15 7.23 -7.81
C CYS A 28 -8.20 8.44 -7.67
N ALA A 29 -8.37 9.26 -6.62
CA ALA A 29 -7.72 10.58 -6.53
C ALA A 29 -6.20 10.58 -6.25
N GLN A 30 -5.57 9.43 -5.95
CA GLN A 30 -4.15 9.39 -5.60
C GLN A 30 -3.20 9.24 -6.83
N LEU A 31 -3.73 9.06 -8.04
CA LEU A 31 -2.93 8.61 -9.19
C LEU A 31 -2.42 9.68 -10.16
N VAL A 32 -2.72 10.97 -9.96
CA VAL A 32 -2.31 12.01 -10.92
C VAL A 32 -1.01 12.74 -10.53
N LEU A 33 -0.52 12.64 -9.28
CA LEU A 33 0.63 13.46 -8.87
C LEU A 33 2.00 12.89 -9.26
N CYS A 34 2.14 11.60 -9.59
CA CYS A 34 3.46 11.01 -9.86
C CYS A 34 3.92 11.08 -11.33
N LEU A 35 3.04 11.33 -12.29
CA LEU A 35 3.40 11.25 -13.72
C LEU A 35 4.03 12.55 -14.28
N TRP A 36 4.07 13.65 -13.52
CA TRP A 36 4.66 14.91 -14.00
C TRP A 36 6.11 15.15 -13.55
N TRP A 37 6.67 14.31 -12.68
CA TRP A 37 8.07 14.43 -12.21
C TRP A 37 8.99 13.33 -12.79
N SER A 38 8.59 12.69 -13.89
CA SER A 38 9.28 11.52 -14.45
C SER A 38 10.10 11.83 -15.72
N LEU A 39 10.65 13.04 -15.85
CA LEU A 39 11.55 13.37 -16.99
C LEU A 39 12.90 13.94 -16.56
N SER A 40 13.23 13.97 -15.26
CA SER A 40 14.52 14.48 -14.81
C SER A 40 14.96 13.91 -13.47
N ASP A 41 15.13 12.59 -13.32
CA ASP A 41 16.26 12.14 -12.50
C ASP A 41 16.64 10.67 -12.70
N THR A 42 17.92 10.41 -12.56
CA THR A 42 18.58 9.10 -12.74
C THR A 42 18.41 8.26 -11.47
N GLY A 43 17.16 7.95 -11.11
CA GLY A 43 16.82 7.10 -9.98
C GLY A 43 15.54 6.34 -10.29
N ARG A 44 15.66 5.05 -10.62
CA ARG A 44 14.50 4.17 -10.82
C ARG A 44 13.77 3.96 -9.49
N PHE A 45 12.87 4.88 -9.16
CA PHE A 45 11.79 4.60 -8.22
C PHE A 45 10.73 3.81 -8.99
N PHE A 46 10.75 2.49 -8.82
CA PHE A 46 9.63 1.67 -9.25
C PHE A 46 8.45 2.02 -8.34
N ALA A 47 7.44 2.70 -8.87
CA ALA A 47 6.12 2.72 -8.26
C ALA A 47 5.56 1.29 -8.36
N VAL A 48 5.98 0.41 -7.44
CA VAL A 48 5.32 -0.86 -7.23
C VAL A 48 4.03 -0.53 -6.49
N THR A 49 2.90 -0.62 -7.19
CA THR A 49 1.61 -0.73 -6.51
C THR A 49 1.64 -2.05 -5.75
N LEU A 50 2.06 -2.00 -4.48
CA LEU A 50 2.03 -3.15 -3.59
C LEU A 50 0.55 -3.42 -3.29
N MET A 51 -0.01 -4.47 -3.88
CA MET A 51 -1.35 -4.92 -3.53
C MET A 51 -1.35 -5.40 -2.08
N GLU A 52 -2.16 -4.76 -1.25
CA GLU A 52 -2.47 -5.28 0.07
C GLU A 52 -3.46 -6.43 -0.03
N THR A 53 -3.09 -7.58 0.53
CA THR A 53 -3.99 -8.71 0.74
C THR A 53 -4.52 -8.65 2.15
N GLN A 54 -5.79 -9.01 2.38
CA GLN A 54 -6.36 -9.03 3.72
C GLN A 54 -7.33 -10.19 3.90
N GLY A 55 -7.56 -10.59 5.14
CA GLY A 55 -8.44 -11.70 5.47
C GLY A 55 -8.92 -11.68 6.92
N LEU A 56 -9.73 -12.68 7.25
CA LEU A 56 -10.12 -13.02 8.61
C LEU A 56 -9.60 -14.42 8.90
N VAL A 57 -9.07 -14.62 10.10
CA VAL A 57 -8.68 -15.94 10.60
C VAL A 57 -9.48 -16.27 11.87
N PRO A 58 -10.12 -17.44 11.95
CA PRO A 58 -10.74 -17.91 13.18
C PRO A 58 -9.68 -18.43 14.15
N MET A 59 -9.85 -18.14 15.43
CA MET A 59 -9.06 -18.70 16.52
C MET A 59 -9.80 -19.90 17.15
N THR A 60 -9.08 -20.71 17.91
CA THR A 60 -9.52 -21.97 18.51
C THR A 60 -10.65 -21.77 19.52
N ASP A 61 -10.66 -20.62 20.18
CA ASP A 61 -11.72 -20.21 21.10
C ASP A 61 -12.93 -19.55 20.41
N GLY A 62 -12.93 -19.51 19.08
CA GLY A 62 -13.99 -18.91 18.26
C GLY A 62 -13.85 -17.40 18.03
N ALA A 63 -12.79 -16.75 18.54
CA ALA A 63 -12.48 -15.37 18.17
C ALA A 63 -12.12 -15.28 16.68
N ARG A 64 -12.15 -14.06 16.13
CA ARG A 64 -11.74 -13.80 14.75
C ARG A 64 -10.81 -12.60 14.70
N LEU A 65 -9.65 -12.78 14.07
CA LEU A 65 -8.69 -11.72 13.82
C LEU A 65 -8.74 -11.30 12.36
N ARG A 66 -8.76 -9.99 12.12
CA ARG A 66 -8.52 -9.43 10.79
C ARG A 66 -7.03 -9.21 10.59
N TRP A 67 -6.50 -9.64 9.45
CA TRP A 67 -5.10 -9.47 9.07
C TRP A 67 -4.97 -8.78 7.71
N MET A 68 -3.84 -8.11 7.51
CA MET A 68 -3.42 -7.49 6.26
C MET A 68 -1.97 -7.87 5.96
N ALA A 69 -1.64 -8.11 4.70
CA ALA A 69 -0.29 -8.38 4.23
C ALA A 69 0.05 -7.49 3.05
N LEU A 70 1.28 -6.98 3.05
CA LEU A 70 1.83 -6.15 1.99
C LEU A 70 3.15 -6.74 1.50
N GLY A 71 3.37 -6.70 0.19
CA GLY A 71 4.55 -7.28 -0.45
C GLY A 71 4.38 -8.74 -0.84
N ASP A 72 5.50 -9.37 -1.21
CA ASP A 72 5.51 -10.75 -1.69
C ASP A 72 5.56 -11.72 -0.51
N THR A 73 4.40 -12.30 -0.19
CA THR A 73 4.18 -13.22 0.94
C THR A 73 4.90 -14.57 0.81
N THR A 74 5.51 -14.85 -0.35
CA THR A 74 6.36 -16.03 -0.55
C THR A 74 7.77 -15.84 0.01
N ARG A 75 8.21 -14.59 0.20
CA ARG A 75 9.53 -14.27 0.76
C ARG A 75 9.60 -14.59 2.27
N ARG A 76 10.83 -14.82 2.73
CA ARG A 76 11.18 -15.09 4.13
C ARG A 76 12.49 -14.36 4.48
N PRO A 77 12.67 -13.89 5.72
CA PRO A 77 11.70 -13.92 6.83
C PRO A 77 10.55 -12.91 6.62
N ALA A 78 9.42 -13.14 7.30
CA ALA A 78 8.31 -12.19 7.33
C ALA A 78 8.45 -11.21 8.52
N VAL A 79 7.90 -10.00 8.38
CA VAL A 79 7.85 -8.98 9.43
C VAL A 79 6.40 -8.80 9.89
N ILE A 80 6.16 -8.87 11.20
CA ILE A 80 4.85 -8.55 11.78
C ILE A 80 4.96 -7.21 12.49
N LEU A 81 4.11 -6.26 12.10
CA LEU A 81 3.96 -4.97 12.78
C LEU A 81 2.79 -5.07 13.76
N LEU A 82 3.10 -4.91 15.05
CA LEU A 82 2.15 -4.96 16.16
C LEU A 82 1.87 -3.55 16.66
N HIS A 83 0.59 -3.16 16.66
CA HIS A 83 0.16 -1.91 17.30
C HIS A 83 0.21 -2.03 18.83
N GLY A 84 0.13 -0.90 19.53
CA GLY A 84 0.46 -0.77 20.95
C GLY A 84 -0.40 -1.53 21.96
N GLY A 85 -1.36 -2.34 21.51
CA GLY A 85 -2.17 -3.18 22.38
C GLY A 85 -3.67 -3.13 22.06
N PRO A 86 -4.47 -3.90 22.81
CA PRO A 86 -5.91 -4.06 22.61
C PRO A 86 -6.64 -2.73 22.66
N GLY A 87 -7.59 -2.53 21.76
CA GLY A 87 -8.40 -1.31 21.71
C GLY A 87 -7.75 -0.13 21.01
N LEU A 88 -6.48 -0.24 20.58
CA LEU A 88 -5.87 0.75 19.67
C LEU A 88 -6.10 0.33 18.22
N PRO A 89 -6.61 1.23 17.35
CA PRO A 89 -6.67 0.99 15.92
C PRO A 89 -5.28 0.80 15.33
N ASP A 90 -5.21 0.07 14.22
CA ASP A 90 -3.97 -0.07 13.47
C ASP A 90 -3.53 1.29 12.88
N TYR A 91 -2.35 1.76 13.32
CA TYR A 91 -1.70 2.98 12.86
C TYR A 91 -0.40 2.70 12.09
N LEU A 92 -0.09 1.43 11.81
CA LEU A 92 1.17 0.98 11.20
C LEU A 92 1.04 0.77 9.69
N GLY A 93 -0.12 1.09 9.12
CA GLY A 93 -0.37 1.04 7.68
C GLY A 93 0.65 1.85 6.86
N ASP A 94 1.02 3.03 7.33
CA ASP A 94 2.00 3.89 6.65
C ASP A 94 3.46 3.42 6.84
N VAL A 95 3.72 2.58 7.85
CA VAL A 95 5.04 1.98 8.10
C VAL A 95 5.27 0.76 7.21
N ALA A 96 4.22 0.01 6.89
CA ALA A 96 4.35 -1.23 6.10
C ALA A 96 5.02 -1.03 4.72
N PRO A 97 4.69 0.00 3.92
CA PRO A 97 5.36 0.27 2.64
C PRO A 97 6.86 0.54 2.76
N MET A 98 7.34 0.98 3.93
CA MET A 98 8.77 1.25 4.14
C MET A 98 9.62 -0.04 4.26
N ILE A 99 8.97 -1.20 4.38
CA ILE A 99 9.62 -2.50 4.61
C ILE A 99 9.22 -3.52 3.52
N ALA A 100 8.09 -3.31 2.85
CA ALA A 100 7.46 -4.28 1.95
C ALA A 100 8.27 -4.59 0.67
N ASP A 101 9.26 -3.75 0.32
CA ASP A 101 10.24 -4.03 -0.73
C ASP A 101 11.32 -5.03 -0.28
N LEU A 102 11.62 -5.10 1.03
CA LEU A 102 12.62 -5.98 1.62
C LEU A 102 12.05 -7.34 2.07
N ALA A 103 10.87 -7.33 2.71
CA ALA A 103 10.24 -8.51 3.30
C ALA A 103 8.70 -8.41 3.22
N PRO A 104 7.95 -9.53 3.25
CA PRO A 104 6.51 -9.44 3.41
C PRO A 104 6.17 -8.91 4.79
N VAL A 105 5.28 -7.92 4.83
CA VAL A 105 4.86 -7.25 6.04
C VAL A 105 3.43 -7.64 6.37
N TYR A 106 3.21 -8.12 7.58
CA TYR A 106 1.91 -8.46 8.12
C TYR A 106 1.52 -7.49 9.22
N ARG A 107 0.24 -7.15 9.25
CA ARG A 107 -0.44 -6.41 10.32
C ARG A 107 -1.70 -7.19 10.70
N TYR A 108 -2.16 -7.03 11.92
CA TYR A 108 -3.47 -7.55 12.31
C TYR A 108 -4.14 -6.66 13.35
N ASP A 109 -5.45 -6.66 13.32
CA ASP A 109 -6.28 -6.04 14.35
C ASP A 109 -6.19 -6.94 15.59
N GLN A 110 -5.34 -6.63 16.57
CA GLN A 110 -5.39 -7.30 17.89
C GLN A 110 -6.79 -7.20 18.48
N LEU A 111 -7.20 -8.19 19.27
CA LEU A 111 -8.58 -8.24 19.75
C LEU A 111 -8.97 -7.01 20.57
N GLY A 112 -10.20 -6.54 20.35
CA GLY A 112 -10.76 -5.34 20.96
C GLY A 112 -10.62 -4.10 20.09
N THR A 113 -10.06 -4.23 18.88
CA THR A 113 -9.92 -3.14 17.92
C THR A 113 -10.44 -3.50 16.53
N GLY A 114 -10.71 -2.47 15.71
CA GLY A 114 -11.03 -2.61 14.30
C GLY A 114 -12.15 -3.62 14.03
N ARG A 115 -11.85 -4.66 13.26
CA ARG A 115 -12.78 -5.75 12.92
C ARG A 115 -12.57 -7.04 13.73
N SER A 116 -11.78 -6.97 14.80
CA SER A 116 -11.49 -8.08 15.72
C SER A 116 -12.19 -7.84 17.07
N PRO A 117 -13.49 -8.15 17.20
CA PRO A 117 -14.25 -7.87 18.41
C PRO A 117 -13.76 -8.72 19.59
N TRP A 118 -13.76 -8.15 20.80
CA TRP A 118 -13.34 -8.84 22.02
C TRP A 118 -14.47 -8.99 23.03
N ARG A 119 -14.44 -10.09 23.79
CA ARG A 119 -15.29 -10.33 24.97
C ARG A 119 -14.43 -10.92 26.08
N GLY A 120 -14.54 -10.37 27.29
CA GLY A 120 -13.83 -10.86 28.47
C GLY A 120 -12.60 -10.02 28.88
N PRO A 121 -11.76 -10.53 29.81
CA PRO A 121 -10.65 -9.76 30.38
C PRO A 121 -9.50 -9.52 29.39
N HIS A 122 -9.00 -8.28 29.29
CA HIS A 122 -7.81 -7.97 28.50
C HIS A 122 -6.54 -8.31 29.28
N SER A 123 -5.62 -9.08 28.68
CA SER A 123 -4.32 -9.41 29.30
C SER A 123 -3.22 -9.55 28.26
N CYS A 124 -2.00 -9.12 28.58
CA CYS A 124 -0.86 -9.26 27.67
C CYS A 124 -0.59 -10.72 27.28
N ALA A 125 -0.72 -11.65 28.22
CA ALA A 125 -0.55 -13.08 27.97
C ALA A 125 -1.45 -13.54 26.83
N ARG A 126 -2.72 -13.12 26.87
CA ARG A 126 -3.66 -13.45 25.82
C ARG A 126 -3.30 -12.88 24.45
N HIS A 127 -2.73 -11.67 24.38
CA HIS A 127 -2.27 -11.11 23.09
C HIS A 127 -1.05 -11.83 22.52
N VAL A 128 -0.22 -12.39 23.40
CA VAL A 128 0.88 -13.28 22.99
C VAL A 128 0.32 -14.59 22.47
N ASP A 129 -0.68 -15.18 23.14
CA ASP A 129 -1.34 -16.40 22.69
C ASP A 129 -2.03 -16.21 21.33
N ASP A 130 -2.76 -15.10 21.13
CA ASP A 130 -3.38 -14.75 19.85
C ASP A 130 -2.34 -14.63 18.73
N LEU A 131 -1.17 -14.05 19.01
CA LEU A 131 -0.08 -13.91 18.04
C LEU A 131 0.54 -15.27 17.71
N ALA A 132 0.75 -16.12 18.72
CA ALA A 132 1.28 -17.46 18.53
C ALA A 132 0.34 -18.31 17.67
N GLU A 133 -0.97 -18.27 17.97
CA GLU A 133 -1.96 -18.98 17.18
C GLU A 133 -2.06 -18.46 15.74
N LEU A 134 -2.02 -17.13 15.56
CA LEU A 134 -2.00 -16.51 14.22
C LEU A 134 -0.79 -16.95 13.38
N LEU A 135 0.35 -17.21 14.00
CA LEU A 135 1.56 -17.67 13.32
C LEU A 135 1.47 -19.13 12.82
N ASP A 136 0.60 -19.94 13.44
CA ASP A 136 0.41 -21.36 13.13
C ASP A 136 -0.74 -21.62 12.12
N ALA A 137 -1.53 -20.60 11.80
CA ALA A 137 -2.72 -20.68 10.92
C ALA A 137 -2.40 -20.54 9.43
#